data_AF-A0A165NVU0-F1
#
_entry.id   AF-A0A165NVU0-F1
#
_cell.length_a   1.000
_cell.length_b   1.000
_cell.length_c   1.000
_cell.angle_alpha   90.00
_cell.angle_beta   90.00
_cell.angle_gamma   90.00
#
_symmetry.space_group_name_H-M   'P 1'
#
loop_
_entity.id
_entity.type
_entity.pdbx_description
1 polymer ?
#
loop_
_entity_poly.entity_id
_entity_poly.type
_entity_poly.pdbx_seq_one_letter_code
_entity_poly.pdbx_strand_id
1 'polypeptide(L)'
;VVFTLPPQVISILFPHCPPPKHLAYIEWFTPFASSPEPNSGLYKVSRVVRNGDHVASIIPILQIGHSVHLYPKWGPAVPREWTLSTVLDSAPSFYVNPFLDRH
;
A
#
# COMPACT_ATOMS: atom_id res chain seq x y z
N VAL A 1 7.40 3.57 3.73
CA VAL A 1 8.70 3.89 4.38
C VAL A 1 8.64 3.44 5.83
N VAL A 2 9.68 2.77 6.35
CA VAL A 2 9.79 2.39 7.77
C VAL A 2 10.73 3.35 8.50
N PHE A 3 10.34 3.83 9.68
CA PHE A 3 11.08 4.83 10.43
C PHE A 3 10.84 4.72 11.94
N THR A 4 11.60 5.50 12.70
CA THR A 4 11.44 5.69 14.15
C THR A 4 11.33 7.18 14.44
N LEU A 5 10.54 7.58 15.43
CA LEU A 5 10.45 8.99 15.83
C LEU A 5 11.67 9.40 16.68
N PRO A 6 12.25 10.60 16.47
CA PRO A 6 13.28 11.13 17.35
C PRO A 6 12.76 11.28 18.79
N PRO A 7 13.59 11.05 19.83
CA PRO A 7 13.16 11.15 21.23
C PRO A 7 12.48 12.48 21.59
N GLN A 8 12.95 13.59 21.02
CA GLN A 8 12.38 14.92 21.23
C GLN A 8 10.93 14.99 20.74
N VAL A 9 10.66 14.40 19.57
CA VAL A 9 9.31 14.35 19.00
C VAL A 9 8.39 13.46 19.85
N ILE A 10 8.91 12.34 20.36
CA ILE A 10 8.16 11.45 21.26
C ILE A 10 7.75 12.20 22.53
N SER A 11 8.66 12.95 23.15
CA SER A 11 8.33 13.71 24.36
C SER A 11 7.26 14.78 24.15
N ILE A 12 7.16 15.33 22.93
CA ILE A 12 6.19 16.39 22.60
C ILE A 12 4.84 15.79 22.23
N LEU A 13 4.81 14.80 21.33
CA LEU A 13 3.56 14.26 20.77
C LEU A 13 2.94 13.14 21.61
N PHE A 14 3.75 12.46 22.44
CA PHE A 14 3.37 11.27 23.19
C PHE A 14 3.81 11.36 24.67
N PRO A 15 3.39 12.40 25.41
CA PRO A 15 3.91 12.71 26.75
C PRO A 15 3.57 11.64 27.81
N HIS A 16 2.51 10.87 27.63
CA HIS A 16 2.02 9.89 28.62
C HIS A 16 2.14 8.44 28.19
N CYS A 17 2.21 8.18 26.88
CA CYS A 17 2.23 6.83 26.33
C CYS A 17 3.13 6.81 25.09
N PRO A 18 4.38 6.33 25.21
CA PRO A 18 5.29 6.30 24.09
C PRO A 18 4.76 5.39 22.96
N PRO A 19 4.95 5.78 21.69
CA PRO A 19 4.49 4.97 20.58
C PRO A 19 5.38 3.74 20.37
N PRO A 20 4.93 2.75 19.59
CA PRO A 20 5.79 1.66 19.13
C PRO A 20 7.05 2.21 18.44
N LYS A 21 8.21 1.57 18.70
CA LYS A 21 9.51 2.03 18.23
C LYS A 21 9.57 2.19 16.71
N HIS A 22 9.07 1.18 15.98
CA HIS A 22 9.12 1.12 14.52
C HIS A 22 7.74 1.38 13.93
N LEU A 23 7.67 2.40 13.11
CA LEU A 23 6.48 2.85 12.41
C LEU A 23 6.67 2.75 10.90
N ALA A 24 5.58 2.65 10.16
CA ALA A 24 5.56 2.67 8.72
C ALA A 24 4.57 3.73 8.21
N TYR A 25 5.02 4.55 7.26
CA TYR A 25 4.14 5.32 6.40
C TYR A 25 3.65 4.41 5.27
N ILE A 26 2.32 4.31 5.14
CA ILE A 26 1.63 3.53 4.12
C ILE A 26 0.64 4.41 3.35
N GLU A 27 0.44 4.10 2.08
CA GLU A 27 -0.66 4.60 1.26
C GLU A 27 -1.70 3.51 1.11
N TRP A 28 -2.98 3.86 1.28
CA TRP A 28 -4.06 2.90 1.24
C TRP A 28 -4.49 2.58 -0.19
N PHE A 29 -4.76 1.30 -0.42
CA PHE A 29 -5.49 0.82 -1.59
C PHE A 29 -6.98 0.67 -1.26
N THR A 30 -7.83 0.68 -2.29
CA THR A 30 -9.25 0.39 -2.18
C THR A 30 -9.46 -1.01 -1.58
N PRO A 31 -10.48 -1.21 -0.73
CA PRO A 31 -10.85 -2.53 -0.26
C PRO A 31 -11.10 -3.50 -1.42
N PHE A 32 -10.88 -4.79 -1.17
CA PHE A 32 -11.27 -5.81 -2.14
C PHE A 32 -12.78 -5.79 -2.37
N ALA A 33 -13.17 -5.91 -3.64
CA ALA A 33 -14.56 -6.18 -3.98
C ALA A 33 -15.00 -7.52 -3.37
N SER A 34 -16.31 -7.70 -3.22
CA SER A 34 -16.90 -8.93 -2.66
C SER A 34 -16.55 -10.18 -3.47
N SER A 35 -16.24 -10.02 -4.76
CA SER A 35 -15.82 -11.09 -5.65
C SER A 35 -14.60 -10.66 -6.48
N PRO A 36 -13.69 -11.59 -6.81
CA PRO A 36 -12.55 -11.31 -7.68
C PRO A 36 -13.00 -11.08 -9.13
N GLU A 37 -12.08 -10.61 -9.97
CA GLU A 37 -12.33 -10.49 -11.39
C GLU A 37 -12.61 -11.88 -12.01
N PRO A 38 -13.71 -12.07 -12.79
CA PRO A 38 -14.18 -13.40 -13.16
C PRO A 38 -13.22 -14.25 -13.99
N ASN A 39 -12.42 -13.63 -14.87
CA ASN A 39 -11.58 -14.37 -15.80
C ASN A 39 -10.24 -14.80 -15.19
N SER A 40 -9.65 -13.93 -14.36
CA SER A 40 -8.32 -14.12 -13.77
C SER A 40 -8.37 -14.62 -12.33
N GLY A 41 -9.50 -14.43 -11.63
CA GLY A 41 -9.60 -14.72 -10.19
C GLY A 41 -8.81 -13.76 -9.30
N LEU A 42 -8.30 -12.64 -9.85
CA LEU A 42 -7.50 -11.66 -9.12
C LEU A 42 -8.37 -10.52 -8.57
N TYR A 43 -7.94 -9.90 -7.47
CA TYR A 43 -8.65 -8.75 -6.91
C TYR A 43 -8.10 -7.45 -7.46
N LYS A 44 -8.96 -6.62 -8.07
CA LYS A 44 -8.56 -5.29 -8.52
C LYS A 44 -8.51 -4.33 -7.33
N VAL A 45 -7.43 -3.55 -7.24
CA VAL A 45 -7.27 -2.45 -6.29
C VAL A 45 -6.73 -1.19 -6.97
N SER A 46 -7.04 -0.03 -6.40
CA SER A 46 -6.49 1.28 -6.79
C SER A 46 -6.05 2.05 -5.56
N ARG A 47 -5.10 2.98 -5.69
CA ARG A 47 -4.78 3.90 -4.58
C ARG A 47 -6.03 4.69 -4.19
N VAL A 48 -6.28 4.85 -2.89
CA VAL A 48 -7.35 5.71 -2.41
C VAL A 48 -6.87 7.15 -2.51
N VAL A 49 -7.60 7.96 -3.28
CA VAL A 49 -7.33 9.40 -3.44
C VAL A 49 -8.52 10.18 -2.89
N ARG A 50 -8.26 11.18 -2.06
CA ARG A 50 -9.26 12.09 -1.51
C ARG A 50 -8.78 13.52 -1.70
N ASN A 51 -9.60 14.36 -2.35
CA ASN A 51 -9.28 15.76 -2.65
C ASN A 51 -7.96 15.96 -3.44
N GLY A 52 -7.57 14.98 -4.26
CA GLY A 52 -6.33 15.02 -5.04
C GLY A 52 -5.12 14.39 -4.36
N ASP A 53 -5.21 14.07 -3.06
CA ASP A 53 -4.10 13.49 -2.29
C ASP A 53 -4.31 12.00 -2.01
N HIS A 54 -3.20 11.26 -1.95
CA HIS A 54 -3.21 9.86 -1.51
C HIS A 54 -3.61 9.76 -0.04
N VAL A 55 -4.58 8.90 0.26
CA VAL A 55 -4.96 8.61 1.63
C VAL A 55 -3.88 7.72 2.25
N ALA A 56 -3.25 8.22 3.30
CA ALA A 56 -2.11 7.58 3.93
C ALA A 56 -2.25 7.50 5.45
N SER A 57 -1.42 6.68 6.09
CA SER A 57 -1.39 6.53 7.55
C SER A 57 0.00 6.17 8.04
N ILE A 58 0.26 6.48 9.32
CA ILE A 58 1.43 6.01 10.06
C ILE A 58 0.96 4.90 11.00
N ILE A 59 1.46 3.68 10.80
CA ILE A 59 1.08 2.50 11.58
C ILE A 59 2.29 1.85 12.24
N PRO A 60 2.14 1.16 13.38
CA PRO A 60 3.16 0.26 13.88
C PRO A 60 3.45 -0.85 12.87
N ILE A 61 4.73 -1.20 12.68
CA ILE A 61 5.10 -2.25 11.71
C ILE A 61 4.45 -3.61 12.01
N LEU A 62 4.09 -3.87 13.26
CA LEU A 62 3.42 -5.10 13.69
C LEU A 62 2.01 -5.26 13.11
N GLN A 63 1.43 -4.19 12.56
CA GLN A 63 0.15 -4.26 11.84
C GLN A 63 0.31 -4.65 10.37
N ILE A 64 1.54 -4.75 9.85
CA ILE A 64 1.80 -5.22 8.49
C ILE A 64 1.95 -6.75 8.55
N GLY A 65 0.98 -7.46 7.98
CA GLY A 65 0.98 -8.92 7.97
C GLY A 65 2.03 -9.51 7.02
N HIS A 66 1.86 -9.25 5.71
CA HIS A 66 2.73 -9.82 4.68
C HIS A 66 2.77 -8.94 3.43
N SER A 67 3.77 -9.20 2.59
CA SER A 67 3.83 -8.62 1.25
C SER A 67 2.84 -9.33 0.33
N VAL A 68 2.23 -8.58 -0.58
CA VAL A 68 1.33 -9.11 -1.60
C VAL A 68 1.94 -8.93 -2.99
N HIS A 69 1.53 -9.78 -3.94
CA HIS A 69 1.94 -9.61 -5.32
C HIS A 69 0.99 -8.65 -6.04
N LEU A 70 1.49 -7.45 -6.35
CA LEU A 70 0.80 -6.48 -7.19
C LEU A 70 1.20 -6.63 -8.65
N TYR A 71 0.21 -6.88 -9.51
CA TYR A 71 0.36 -6.85 -10.96
C TYR A 71 -0.25 -5.54 -11.49
N PRO A 72 0.52 -4.68 -12.18
CA PRO A 72 -0.05 -3.45 -12.71
C PRO A 72 -1.13 -3.78 -13.74
N LYS A 73 -2.22 -3.02 -13.74
CA LYS A 73 -3.26 -3.13 -14.75
C LYS A 73 -3.07 -2.01 -15.77
N TRP A 74 -2.96 -2.38 -17.04
CA TRP A 74 -2.90 -1.47 -18.18
C TRP A 74 -4.04 -1.74 -19.17
N GLY A 75 -4.20 -0.84 -20.13
CA GLY A 75 -5.19 -0.95 -21.19
C GLY A 75 -4.73 -1.88 -22.33
N PRO A 76 -5.14 -1.61 -23.58
CA PRO A 76 -4.73 -2.42 -24.74
C PRO A 76 -3.22 -2.46 -24.99
N ALA A 77 -2.48 -1.45 -24.53
CA ALA A 77 -1.04 -1.36 -24.65
C ALA A 77 -0.40 -0.98 -23.30
N VAL A 78 0.78 -1.54 -23.03
CA VAL A 78 1.60 -1.15 -21.88
C VAL A 78 2.23 0.21 -22.16
N PRO A 79 2.13 1.19 -21.24
CA PRO A 79 2.84 2.46 -21.39
C PRO A 79 4.36 2.26 -21.44
N ARG A 80 5.03 2.90 -22.41
CA ARG A 80 6.45 2.66 -22.72
C ARG A 80 7.39 3.30 -21.69
N GLU A 81 6.90 4.28 -20.95
CA GLU A 81 7.59 4.99 -19.88
C GLU A 81 7.65 4.18 -18.58
N TRP A 82 6.91 3.07 -18.49
CA TRP A 82 6.95 2.22 -17.31
C TRP A 82 8.26 1.44 -17.25
N THR A 83 8.89 1.56 -16.10
CA THR A 83 10.09 0.81 -15.73
C THR A 83 9.80 0.02 -14.47
N LEU A 84 10.68 -0.93 -14.12
CA LEU A 84 10.56 -1.69 -12.88
C LEU A 84 10.48 -0.79 -11.64
N SER A 85 11.13 0.38 -11.67
CA SER A 85 11.13 1.33 -10.55
C SER A 85 9.97 2.32 -10.56
N THR A 86 9.30 2.55 -11.69
CA THR A 86 8.24 3.58 -11.81
C THR A 86 6.83 2.99 -11.87
N VAL A 87 6.70 1.71 -12.25
CA VAL A 87 5.40 1.09 -12.52
C VAL A 87 4.49 1.04 -11.29
N LEU A 88 5.06 0.83 -10.09
CA LEU A 88 4.28 0.80 -8.87
C LEU A 88 3.70 2.18 -8.53
N ASP A 89 4.35 3.27 -8.91
CA ASP A 89 3.85 4.63 -8.68
C ASP A 89 2.91 5.10 -9.79
N SER A 90 3.18 4.69 -11.03
CA SER A 90 2.51 5.21 -12.22
C SER A 90 1.23 4.46 -12.61
N ALA A 91 1.11 3.18 -12.26
CA ALA A 91 -0.04 2.40 -12.67
C ALA A 91 -1.32 2.83 -11.91
N PRO A 92 -2.45 3.05 -12.59
CA PRO A 92 -3.68 3.58 -11.97
C PRO A 92 -4.41 2.53 -11.12
N SER A 93 -4.15 1.25 -11.37
CA SER A 93 -4.72 0.14 -10.62
C SER A 93 -3.83 -1.09 -10.74
N PHE A 94 -4.03 -2.01 -9.82
CA PHE A 94 -3.29 -3.26 -9.73
C PHE A 94 -4.27 -4.42 -9.55
N TYR A 95 -3.80 -5.62 -9.87
CA TYR A 95 -4.39 -6.87 -9.45
C TYR A 95 -3.57 -7.46 -8.32
N VAL A 96 -4.25 -7.90 -7.27
CA VAL A 96 -3.68 -8.68 -6.17
C VAL A 96 -3.95 -10.14 -6.44
N ASN A 97 -2.90 -10.95 -6.34
CA ASN A 97 -2.97 -12.40 -6.56
C ASN A 97 -3.22 -13.14 -5.24
N PRO A 98 -4.41 -13.76 -5.06
CA PRO A 98 -4.73 -14.51 -3.85
C PRO A 98 -4.10 -15.91 -3.82
N PHE A 99 -3.57 -16.42 -4.93
CA PHE A 99 -2.99 -17.76 -5.04
C PHE A 99 -1.53 -17.83 -4.61
N LEU A 100 -0.88 -16.68 -4.44
CA LEU A 100 0.50 -16.57 -4.00
C LEU A 100 0.62 -16.33 -2.48
N ASP A 101 -0.44 -16.61 -1.73
CA ASP A 101 -0.31 -16.67 -0.28
C ASP A 101 0.65 -17.82 0.07
N ARG A 102 1.84 -17.45 0.56
CA ARG A 102 2.92 -18.38 0.91
C ARG A 102 2.89 -18.77 2.39
N HIS A 103 1.76 -18.53 3.07
CA HIS A 103 1.56 -18.82 4.48
C HIS A 103 0.58 -19.97 4.72
#